data_AF-A0A1H7RFB9-F1
#
_entry.id   AF-A0A1H7RFB9-F1
#
_cell.length_a   1.000
_cell.length_b   1.000
_cell.length_c   1.000
_cell.angle_alpha   90.00
_cell.angle_beta   90.00
_cell.angle_gamma   90.00
#
_symmetry.space_group_name_H-M   'P 1'
#
loop_
_entity.id
_entity.type
_entity.pdbx_description
1 polymer ?
#
loop_
_entity_poly.entity_id
_entity_poly.type
_entity_poly.pdbx_seq_one_letter_code
_entity_poly.pdbx_strand_id
1 'polypeptide(L)'
;MVRRLRRFEGNLTASRALLDVELERRCDQAPELIAAARAAAMPSEILAPLVGARSLAVALRQQGMSLGEQAGSENALSVALHRLMFEVECNPNVKHDWAIQRPALELKVTEQRIIGAARVYNDSATAVNRLVRSVPAGVVARLAGGHQVPLFEATVVELPIGADEAERAESPALAEVAPQAPLHDDTVVPADRDAGVPGALL
;
A
#
# COMPACT_ATOMS: atom_id res chain seq x y z
N MET A 1 -33.18 -23.51 0.28
CA MET A 1 -32.28 -22.70 1.12
C MET A 1 -30.93 -23.39 1.38
N VAL A 2 -30.85 -24.48 2.15
CA VAL A 2 -29.58 -25.10 2.62
C VAL A 2 -28.51 -25.32 1.53
N ARG A 3 -28.89 -25.76 0.30
CA ARG A 3 -27.95 -25.90 -0.83
C ARG A 3 -27.20 -24.59 -1.21
N ARG A 4 -27.80 -23.42 -0.95
CA ARG A 4 -27.19 -22.10 -1.16
C ARG A 4 -26.18 -21.76 -0.07
N LEU A 5 -26.51 -22.06 1.20
CA LEU A 5 -25.59 -21.89 2.33
C LEU A 5 -24.31 -22.72 2.12
N ARG A 6 -24.45 -24.03 1.86
CA ARG A 6 -23.31 -24.93 1.58
C ARG A 6 -22.43 -24.51 0.40
N ARG A 7 -23.00 -23.82 -0.60
CA ARG A 7 -22.20 -23.25 -1.71
C ARG A 7 -21.36 -22.07 -1.24
N PHE A 8 -21.91 -21.16 -0.44
CA PHE A 8 -21.13 -20.05 0.11
C PHE A 8 -20.10 -20.52 1.14
N GLU A 9 -20.41 -21.53 1.95
CA GLU A 9 -19.45 -22.19 2.86
C GLU A 9 -18.30 -22.83 2.07
N GLY A 10 -18.59 -23.57 0.98
CA GLY A 10 -17.56 -24.13 0.10
C GLY A 10 -16.69 -23.06 -0.58
N ASN A 11 -17.30 -21.97 -1.08
CA ASN A 11 -16.58 -20.82 -1.62
C ASN A 11 -15.67 -20.17 -0.56
N LEU A 12 -16.16 -19.99 0.66
CA LEU A 12 -15.42 -19.41 1.79
C LEU A 12 -14.23 -20.29 2.20
N THR A 13 -14.40 -21.60 2.26
CA THR A 13 -13.30 -22.54 2.55
C THR A 13 -12.22 -22.47 1.46
N ALA A 14 -12.63 -22.39 0.18
CA ALA A 14 -11.68 -22.25 -0.94
C ALA A 14 -10.94 -20.90 -0.92
N SER A 15 -11.64 -19.78 -0.70
CA SER A 15 -11.02 -18.45 -0.64
C SER A 15 -10.12 -18.28 0.59
N ARG A 16 -10.48 -18.90 1.72
CA ARG A 16 -9.60 -19.00 2.89
C ARG A 16 -8.33 -19.77 2.57
N ALA A 17 -8.42 -20.96 1.98
CA ALA A 17 -7.25 -21.77 1.65
C ALA A 17 -6.28 -21.04 0.68
N LEU A 18 -6.82 -20.27 -0.27
CA LEU A 18 -6.01 -19.43 -1.16
C LEU A 18 -5.26 -18.31 -0.41
N LEU A 19 -5.89 -17.68 0.58
CA LEU A 19 -5.26 -16.67 1.43
C LEU A 19 -4.20 -17.30 2.35
N ASP A 20 -4.56 -18.36 3.07
CA ASP A 20 -3.68 -19.06 4.01
C ASP A 20 -2.36 -19.50 3.31
N VAL A 21 -2.43 -20.01 2.06
CA VAL A 21 -1.26 -20.42 1.26
C VAL A 21 -0.32 -19.27 0.87
N GLU A 22 -0.85 -18.11 0.46
CA GLU A 22 0.04 -16.99 0.07
C GLU A 22 0.59 -16.24 1.30
N LEU A 23 -0.11 -16.23 2.44
CA LEU A 23 0.42 -15.77 3.73
C LEU A 23 1.57 -16.68 4.22
N GLU A 24 1.42 -18.00 4.08
CA GLU A 24 2.49 -18.97 4.36
C GLU A 24 3.68 -18.78 3.42
N ARG A 25 3.45 -18.68 2.10
CA ARG A 25 4.49 -18.38 1.10
C ARG A 25 5.30 -17.14 1.46
N ARG A 26 4.64 -16.05 1.89
CA ARG A 26 5.32 -14.81 2.30
C ARG A 26 6.21 -15.02 3.53
N CYS A 27 5.73 -15.82 4.49
CA CYS A 27 6.54 -16.20 5.65
C CYS A 27 7.77 -17.01 5.23
N ASP A 28 7.68 -17.88 4.23
CA ASP A 28 8.80 -18.73 3.80
C ASP A 28 9.79 -18.02 2.85
N GLN A 29 9.34 -17.02 2.09
CA GLN A 29 10.20 -16.19 1.24
C GLN A 29 10.96 -15.09 2.02
N ALA A 30 10.36 -14.52 3.07
CA ALA A 30 10.97 -13.42 3.83
C ALA A 30 12.41 -13.66 4.33
N PRO A 31 12.81 -14.87 4.80
CA PRO A 31 14.19 -15.16 5.19
C PRO A 31 15.23 -14.95 4.08
N GLU A 32 14.90 -15.18 2.81
CA GLU A 32 15.85 -14.99 1.70
C GLU A 32 16.18 -13.51 1.50
N LEU A 33 15.15 -12.65 1.46
CA LEU A 33 15.34 -11.20 1.40
C LEU A 33 16.08 -10.66 2.63
N ILE A 34 15.77 -11.16 3.84
CA ILE A 34 16.46 -10.78 5.08
C ILE A 34 17.94 -11.19 5.03
N ALA A 35 18.27 -12.37 4.48
CA ALA A 35 19.64 -12.83 4.36
C ALA A 35 20.44 -11.99 3.35
N ALA A 36 19.87 -11.70 2.18
CA ALA A 36 20.50 -10.84 1.17
C ALA A 36 20.72 -9.41 1.68
N ALA A 37 19.70 -8.80 2.31
CA ALA A 37 19.81 -7.47 2.90
C ALA A 37 20.85 -7.39 4.03
N ARG A 38 21.05 -8.46 4.81
CA ARG A 38 22.15 -8.56 5.79
C ARG A 38 23.52 -8.65 5.12
N ALA A 39 23.64 -9.40 4.02
CA ALA A 39 24.89 -9.53 3.28
C ALA A 39 25.35 -8.18 2.68
N ALA A 40 24.41 -7.35 2.21
CA ALA A 40 24.68 -5.98 1.76
C ALA A 40 24.69 -4.92 2.90
N ALA A 41 24.79 -5.35 4.17
CA ALA A 41 24.90 -4.48 5.34
C ALA A 41 23.77 -3.43 5.52
N MET A 42 22.54 -3.76 5.12
CA MET A 42 21.39 -2.85 5.30
C MET A 42 21.07 -2.55 6.78
N PRO A 43 20.50 -1.37 7.12
CA PRO A 43 20.27 -0.96 8.50
C PRO A 43 19.44 -1.94 9.35
N SER A 44 19.94 -2.26 10.55
CA SER A 44 19.24 -3.11 11.52
C SER A 44 17.88 -2.56 11.94
N GLU A 45 17.70 -1.24 11.93
CA GLU A 45 16.44 -0.52 12.20
C GLU A 45 15.31 -0.82 11.20
N ILE A 46 15.66 -1.36 10.03
CA ILE A 46 14.72 -1.75 8.97
C ILE A 46 14.51 -3.27 9.00
N LEU A 47 15.57 -4.04 9.27
CA LEU A 47 15.52 -5.51 9.31
C LEU A 47 14.93 -6.08 10.60
N ALA A 48 15.13 -5.45 11.76
CA ALA A 48 14.62 -5.94 13.04
C ALA A 48 13.08 -5.93 13.13
N PRO A 49 12.36 -4.87 12.69
CA PRO A 49 10.90 -4.90 12.60
C PRO A 49 10.37 -6.04 11.71
N LEU A 50 11.02 -6.30 10.58
CA LEU A 50 10.64 -7.37 9.66
C LEU A 50 10.82 -8.77 10.27
N VAL A 51 11.97 -9.02 10.93
CA VAL A 51 12.21 -10.27 11.65
C VAL A 51 11.18 -10.47 12.77
N GLY A 52 10.89 -9.42 13.54
CA GLY A 52 9.88 -9.44 14.61
C GLY A 52 8.48 -9.76 14.07
N ALA A 53 8.02 -9.00 13.08
CA ALA A 53 6.70 -9.19 12.48
C ALA A 53 6.53 -10.59 11.86
N ARG A 54 7.55 -11.10 11.16
CA ARG A 54 7.55 -12.49 10.64
C ARG A 54 7.41 -13.50 11.78
N SER A 55 8.20 -13.37 12.85
CA SER A 55 8.15 -14.32 13.97
C SER A 55 6.78 -14.32 14.67
N LEU A 56 6.14 -13.15 14.77
CA LEU A 56 4.82 -12.99 15.38
C LEU A 56 3.73 -13.61 14.50
N ALA A 57 3.74 -13.35 13.18
CA ALA A 57 2.82 -13.96 12.22
C ALA A 57 2.90 -15.51 12.21
N VAL A 58 4.11 -16.05 12.16
CA VAL A 58 4.34 -17.52 12.24
C VAL A 58 3.83 -18.08 13.58
N ALA A 59 4.07 -17.39 14.69
CA ALA A 59 3.61 -17.84 16.01
C ALA A 59 2.07 -17.88 16.13
N LEU A 60 1.35 -16.85 15.68
CA LEU A 60 -0.13 -16.86 15.74
C LEU A 60 -0.75 -17.93 14.84
N ARG A 61 -0.14 -18.20 13.66
CA ARG A 61 -0.54 -19.31 12.78
C ARG A 61 -0.33 -20.66 13.47
N GLN A 62 0.85 -20.89 14.08
CA GLN A 62 1.16 -22.13 14.79
C GLN A 62 0.29 -22.35 16.04
N GLN A 63 -0.16 -21.27 16.69
CA GLN A 63 -1.11 -21.32 17.82
C GLN A 63 -2.56 -21.62 17.39
N GLY A 64 -2.85 -21.66 16.08
CA GLY A 64 -4.20 -21.92 15.57
C GLY A 64 -5.19 -20.77 15.78
N MET A 65 -4.69 -19.54 15.98
CA MET A 65 -5.51 -18.34 16.17
C MET A 65 -6.48 -18.12 15.00
N SER A 66 -7.61 -17.47 15.24
CA SER A 66 -8.57 -17.19 14.17
C SER A 66 -7.97 -16.23 13.13
N LEU A 67 -8.51 -16.27 11.91
CA LEU A 67 -8.00 -15.47 10.80
C LEU A 67 -8.10 -13.95 11.06
N GLY A 68 -9.06 -13.52 11.88
CA GLY A 68 -9.18 -12.12 12.33
C GLY A 68 -8.09 -11.73 13.34
N GLU A 69 -7.70 -12.64 14.24
CA GLU A 69 -6.59 -12.42 15.18
C GLU A 69 -5.22 -12.44 14.45
N GLN A 70 -5.07 -13.28 13.44
CA GLN A 70 -3.87 -13.30 12.58
C GLN A 70 -3.74 -12.02 11.73
N ALA A 71 -4.85 -11.36 11.34
CA ALA A 71 -4.84 -10.19 10.45
C ALA A 71 -3.93 -9.05 10.93
N GLY A 72 -3.89 -8.79 12.26
CA GLY A 72 -2.99 -7.78 12.84
C GLY A 72 -1.50 -8.09 12.65
N SER A 73 -1.11 -9.36 12.80
CA SER A 73 0.27 -9.80 12.58
C SER A 73 0.69 -9.78 11.12
N GLU A 74 -0.21 -10.18 10.22
CA GLU A 74 0.03 -10.19 8.78
C GLU A 74 0.07 -8.76 8.21
N ASN A 75 -0.68 -7.82 8.80
CA ASN A 75 -0.57 -6.40 8.51
C ASN A 75 0.78 -5.82 8.95
N ALA A 76 1.26 -6.16 10.16
CA ALA A 76 2.58 -5.74 10.63
C ALA A 76 3.72 -6.27 9.73
N LEU A 77 3.59 -7.50 9.22
CA LEU A 77 4.53 -8.09 8.25
C LEU A 77 4.49 -7.36 6.90
N SER A 78 3.30 -7.01 6.40
CA SER A 78 3.12 -6.21 5.17
C SER A 78 3.84 -4.86 5.27
N VAL A 79 3.58 -4.10 6.35
CA VAL A 79 4.19 -2.78 6.59
C VAL A 79 5.72 -2.87 6.68
N ALA A 80 6.26 -3.88 7.36
CA ALA A 80 7.70 -4.08 7.47
C ALA A 80 8.36 -4.46 6.13
N LEU A 81 7.69 -5.28 5.30
CA LEU A 81 8.14 -5.61 3.95
C LEU A 81 8.13 -4.39 3.03
N HIS A 82 7.05 -3.60 3.03
CA HIS A 82 6.96 -2.38 2.24
C HIS A 82 8.05 -1.36 2.62
N ARG A 83 8.37 -1.20 3.92
CA ARG A 83 9.48 -0.35 4.36
C ARG A 83 10.84 -0.84 3.84
N LEU A 84 11.08 -2.15 3.83
CA LEU A 84 12.32 -2.71 3.28
C LEU A 84 12.39 -2.56 1.75
N MET A 85 11.30 -2.81 1.03
CA MET A 85 11.23 -2.63 -0.43
C MET A 85 11.50 -1.17 -0.82
N PHE A 86 10.94 -0.20 -0.09
CA PHE A 86 11.21 1.23 -0.30
C PHE A 86 12.70 1.57 -0.10
N GLU A 87 13.32 1.11 0.99
CA GLU A 87 14.78 1.30 1.20
C GLU A 87 15.60 0.67 0.06
N VAL A 88 15.26 -0.54 -0.38
CA VAL A 88 15.91 -1.23 -1.49
C VAL A 88 15.78 -0.48 -2.82
N GLU A 89 14.64 0.17 -3.07
CA GLU A 89 14.41 1.00 -4.27
C GLU A 89 15.08 2.39 -4.17
N CYS A 90 15.30 2.91 -2.96
CA CYS A 90 15.94 4.22 -2.71
C CYS A 90 17.47 4.15 -2.62
N ASN A 91 18.04 3.06 -2.09
CA ASN A 91 19.45 2.95 -1.72
C ASN A 91 20.33 2.51 -2.92
N PRO A 92 21.20 3.38 -3.48
CA PRO A 92 21.89 3.09 -4.75
C PRO A 92 22.83 1.88 -4.70
N ASN A 93 23.32 1.52 -3.52
CA ASN A 93 24.27 0.42 -3.33
C ASN A 93 23.61 -0.97 -3.51
N VAL A 94 22.30 -1.08 -3.27
CA VAL A 94 21.52 -2.34 -3.34
C VAL A 94 20.45 -2.34 -4.43
N LYS A 95 20.13 -1.17 -5.00
CA LYS A 95 19.15 -1.01 -6.09
C LYS A 95 19.44 -1.86 -7.33
N HIS A 96 20.71 -2.24 -7.54
CA HIS A 96 21.15 -3.08 -8.67
C HIS A 96 21.71 -4.44 -8.25
N ASP A 97 21.66 -4.80 -6.95
CA ASP A 97 22.08 -6.11 -6.48
C ASP A 97 20.99 -7.16 -6.74
N TRP A 98 21.24 -8.06 -7.70
CA TRP A 98 20.31 -9.14 -8.05
C TRP A 98 19.99 -10.08 -6.88
N ALA A 99 20.90 -10.25 -5.91
CA ALA A 99 20.66 -11.07 -4.73
C ALA A 99 19.54 -10.50 -3.84
N ILE A 100 19.31 -9.18 -3.89
CA ILE A 100 18.23 -8.47 -3.17
C ILE A 100 17.03 -8.26 -4.09
N GLN A 101 17.23 -7.83 -5.34
CA GLN A 101 16.15 -7.54 -6.28
C GLN A 101 15.29 -8.77 -6.58
N ARG A 102 15.88 -9.96 -6.74
CA ARG A 102 15.12 -11.19 -7.02
C ARG A 102 14.11 -11.54 -5.90
N PRO A 103 14.51 -11.77 -4.63
CA PRO A 103 13.55 -12.07 -3.57
C PRO A 103 12.61 -10.90 -3.24
N ALA A 104 13.03 -9.64 -3.44
CA ALA A 104 12.14 -8.49 -3.30
C ALA A 104 11.01 -8.50 -4.34
N LEU A 105 11.30 -8.78 -5.62
CA LEU A 105 10.30 -8.92 -6.68
C LEU A 105 9.36 -10.11 -6.43
N GLU A 106 9.90 -11.26 -6.00
CA GLU A 106 9.09 -12.42 -5.64
C GLU A 106 8.11 -12.12 -4.50
N LEU A 107 8.57 -11.45 -3.43
CA LEU A 107 7.71 -11.02 -2.32
C LEU A 107 6.68 -9.96 -2.75
N LYS A 108 7.03 -9.05 -3.67
CA LYS A 108 6.11 -8.03 -4.21
C LYS A 108 4.96 -8.67 -4.99
N VAL A 109 5.22 -9.77 -5.72
CA VAL A 109 4.19 -10.59 -6.37
C VAL A 109 3.34 -11.35 -5.35
N THR A 110 3.94 -11.93 -4.30
CA THR A 110 3.19 -12.61 -3.23
C THR A 110 2.28 -11.64 -2.47
N GLU A 111 2.73 -10.40 -2.21
CA GLU A 111 1.91 -9.37 -1.55
C GLU A 111 0.69 -8.99 -2.40
N GLN A 112 0.86 -8.79 -3.72
CA GLN A 112 -0.25 -8.54 -4.64
C GLN A 112 -1.26 -9.69 -4.66
N ARG A 113 -0.81 -10.94 -4.51
CA ARG A 113 -1.69 -12.11 -4.40
C ARG A 113 -2.43 -12.18 -3.06
N ILE A 114 -1.77 -11.82 -1.96
CA ILE A 114 -2.41 -11.71 -0.64
C ILE A 114 -3.53 -10.67 -0.69
N ILE A 115 -3.30 -9.51 -1.33
CA ILE A 115 -4.33 -8.48 -1.52
C ILE A 115 -5.54 -9.03 -2.30
N GLY A 116 -5.29 -9.74 -3.41
CA GLY A 116 -6.35 -10.40 -4.19
C GLY A 116 -7.11 -11.48 -3.39
N ALA A 117 -6.39 -12.35 -2.70
CA ALA A 117 -6.97 -13.43 -1.90
C ALA A 117 -7.76 -12.90 -0.69
N ALA A 118 -7.28 -11.85 -0.03
CA ALA A 118 -7.97 -11.15 1.05
C ALA A 118 -9.29 -10.54 0.58
N ARG A 119 -9.31 -9.89 -0.60
CA ARG A 119 -10.54 -9.36 -1.20
C ARG A 119 -11.54 -10.49 -1.48
N VAL A 120 -11.12 -11.57 -2.15
CA VAL A 120 -11.98 -12.74 -2.46
C VAL A 120 -12.48 -13.46 -1.19
N TYR A 121 -11.66 -13.52 -0.13
CA TYR A 121 -12.08 -14.01 1.18
C TYR A 121 -13.14 -13.10 1.81
N ASN A 122 -12.90 -11.79 1.87
CA ASN A 122 -13.80 -10.82 2.47
C ASN A 122 -15.15 -10.73 1.73
N ASP A 123 -15.17 -10.85 0.40
CA ASP A 123 -16.39 -10.98 -0.38
C ASP A 123 -17.16 -12.27 -0.04
N SER A 124 -16.45 -13.40 0.12
CA SER A 124 -17.04 -14.69 0.47
C SER A 124 -17.62 -14.70 1.89
N ALA A 125 -16.87 -14.18 2.87
CA ALA A 125 -17.31 -14.00 4.25
C ALA A 125 -18.51 -13.04 4.33
N THR A 126 -18.47 -11.93 3.58
CA THR A 126 -19.58 -11.00 3.45
C THR A 126 -20.83 -11.65 2.85
N ALA A 127 -20.68 -12.53 1.86
CA ALA A 127 -21.81 -13.28 1.29
C ALA A 127 -22.47 -14.24 2.31
N VAL A 128 -21.67 -14.96 3.10
CA VAL A 128 -22.16 -15.79 4.23
C VAL A 128 -22.86 -14.91 5.28
N ASN A 129 -22.20 -13.83 5.71
CA ASN A 129 -22.72 -12.90 6.73
C ASN A 129 -24.05 -12.25 6.30
N ARG A 130 -24.16 -11.79 5.05
CA ARG A 130 -25.42 -11.27 4.47
C ARG A 130 -26.51 -12.34 4.47
N LEU A 131 -26.18 -13.58 4.11
CA LEU A 131 -27.16 -14.69 4.09
C LEU A 131 -27.68 -15.02 5.50
N VAL A 132 -26.80 -15.10 6.49
CA VAL A 132 -27.12 -15.41 7.90
C VAL A 132 -27.91 -14.28 8.59
N ARG A 133 -27.64 -13.02 8.22
CA ARG A 133 -28.38 -11.84 8.71
C ARG A 133 -29.74 -11.62 8.03
N SER A 134 -29.94 -12.10 6.79
CA SER A 134 -31.16 -11.88 6.01
C SER A 134 -32.43 -12.50 6.62
N VAL A 135 -33.61 -11.99 6.27
CA VAL A 135 -34.92 -12.53 6.69
C VAL A 135 -35.76 -12.85 5.44
N PRO A 136 -36.49 -13.99 5.37
CA PRO A 136 -36.52 -15.09 6.34
C PRO A 136 -35.32 -16.05 6.23
N ALA A 137 -34.50 -15.93 5.18
CA ALA A 137 -33.49 -16.92 4.82
C ALA A 137 -32.45 -17.19 5.92
N GLY A 138 -32.02 -16.17 6.66
CA GLY A 138 -31.06 -16.28 7.76
C GLY A 138 -31.56 -17.04 9.00
N VAL A 139 -32.87 -17.24 9.15
CA VAL A 139 -33.43 -18.15 10.19
C VAL A 139 -33.14 -19.60 9.79
N VAL A 140 -33.44 -19.96 8.54
CA VAL A 140 -33.17 -21.29 7.99
C VAL A 140 -31.66 -21.54 7.85
N ALA A 141 -30.85 -20.50 7.65
CA ALA A 141 -29.39 -20.62 7.67
C ALA A 141 -28.87 -20.97 9.07
N ARG A 142 -29.30 -20.24 10.11
CA ARG A 142 -28.91 -20.51 11.51
C ARG A 142 -29.34 -21.90 11.98
N LEU A 143 -30.58 -22.31 11.68
CA LEU A 143 -31.08 -23.67 11.96
C LEU A 143 -30.30 -24.77 11.20
N ALA A 144 -29.58 -24.43 10.13
CA ALA A 144 -28.72 -25.34 9.38
C ALA A 144 -27.23 -25.26 9.79
N GLY A 145 -26.89 -24.56 10.87
CA GLY A 145 -25.52 -24.39 11.36
C GLY A 145 -24.74 -23.20 10.77
N GLY A 146 -25.39 -22.32 10.00
CA GLY A 146 -24.78 -21.13 9.42
C GLY A 146 -24.57 -20.01 10.45
N HIS A 147 -23.30 -19.69 10.72
CA HIS A 147 -22.86 -18.65 11.66
C HIS A 147 -22.26 -17.45 10.93
N GLN A 148 -22.03 -16.35 11.65
CA GLN A 148 -21.25 -15.23 11.12
C GLN A 148 -19.75 -15.55 11.18
N VAL A 149 -19.00 -15.03 10.21
CA VAL A 149 -17.59 -15.31 9.97
C VAL A 149 -16.81 -13.99 10.04
N PRO A 150 -15.67 -13.92 10.75
CA PRO A 150 -14.85 -12.71 10.79
C PRO A 150 -14.29 -12.38 9.40
N LEU A 151 -14.14 -11.09 9.10
CA LEU A 151 -13.42 -10.64 7.91
C LEU A 151 -11.91 -10.62 8.22
N PHE A 152 -11.09 -10.71 7.17
CA PHE A 152 -9.67 -10.41 7.22
C PHE A 152 -9.50 -8.90 7.04
N GLU A 153 -9.71 -8.15 8.13
CA GLU A 153 -9.52 -6.70 8.18
C GLU A 153 -8.04 -6.36 8.46
N ALA A 154 -7.15 -6.86 7.60
CA ALA A 154 -5.85 -6.23 7.43
C ALA A 154 -6.06 -4.91 6.67
N THR A 155 -5.48 -3.82 7.14
CA THR A 155 -5.42 -2.56 6.40
C THR A 155 -4.43 -2.69 5.25
N VAL A 156 -4.86 -3.41 4.20
CA VAL A 156 -4.21 -3.34 2.90
C VAL A 156 -4.10 -1.86 2.54
N VAL A 157 -2.87 -1.36 2.51
CA VAL A 157 -2.57 -0.09 1.87
C VAL A 157 -2.86 -0.31 0.39
N GLU A 158 -4.00 0.17 -0.10
CA GLU A 158 -4.28 0.25 -1.53
C GLU A 158 -3.33 1.28 -2.13
N LEU A 159 -2.09 0.84 -2.41
CA LEU A 159 -1.13 1.58 -3.19
C LEU A 159 -1.79 1.88 -4.55
N PRO A 160 -1.94 3.16 -4.95
CA PRO A 160 -2.66 3.51 -6.16
C PRO A 160 -1.91 2.95 -7.37
N ILE A 161 -2.49 1.95 -8.02
CA ILE A 161 -1.88 1.27 -9.16
C ILE A 161 -2.03 2.15 -10.42
N GLY A 162 -1.13 3.13 -10.57
CA GLY A 162 -0.93 3.87 -11.82
C GLY A 162 -2.01 4.92 -12.17
N ALA A 163 -2.69 5.50 -11.18
CA ALA A 163 -3.77 6.48 -11.42
C ALA A 163 -3.29 7.94 -11.69
N ASP A 164 -1.97 8.20 -11.67
CA ASP A 164 -1.43 9.55 -11.42
C ASP A 164 -0.74 10.20 -12.65
N GLU A 165 -0.64 9.49 -13.78
CA GLU A 165 -0.02 10.01 -15.02
C GLU A 165 -1.03 10.57 -16.04
N ALA A 166 -2.27 10.07 -16.05
CA ALA A 166 -3.30 10.50 -17.00
C ALA A 166 -3.90 11.88 -16.65
N GLU A 167 -4.24 12.11 -15.37
CA GLU A 167 -4.98 13.29 -14.93
C GLU A 167 -4.14 14.59 -14.95
N ARG A 168 -2.82 14.49 -15.17
CA ARG A 168 -1.91 15.63 -15.37
C ARG A 168 -1.86 16.15 -16.80
N ALA A 169 -2.45 15.43 -17.77
CA ALA A 169 -2.40 15.78 -19.19
C ALA A 169 -3.60 16.62 -19.68
N GLU A 170 -4.75 16.59 -18.98
CA GLU A 170 -6.01 17.15 -19.46
C GLU A 170 -6.61 18.21 -18.52
N SER A 171 -6.00 19.41 -18.50
CA SER A 171 -6.68 20.61 -17.99
C SER A 171 -6.24 21.87 -18.77
N PRO A 172 -7.00 22.30 -19.79
CA PRO A 172 -6.66 23.43 -20.66
C PRO A 172 -7.06 24.79 -20.05
N ALA A 173 -6.33 25.85 -20.40
CA ALA A 173 -6.53 27.20 -19.86
C ALA A 173 -7.47 28.09 -20.70
N LEU A 174 -8.41 28.79 -20.03
CA LEU A 174 -9.23 29.91 -20.55
C LEU A 174 -9.65 30.87 -19.40
N ALA A 175 -10.17 32.07 -19.69
CA ALA A 175 -9.34 33.27 -19.88
C ALA A 175 -10.18 34.58 -19.87
N GLU A 176 -10.45 35.16 -18.69
CA GLU A 176 -11.08 36.50 -18.52
C GLU A 176 -10.23 37.33 -17.53
N VAL A 177 -9.65 38.53 -17.78
CA VAL A 177 -9.93 39.70 -18.66
C VAL A 177 -11.01 40.63 -18.05
N ALA A 178 -10.67 41.60 -17.17
CA ALA A 178 -10.17 42.97 -17.41
C ALA A 178 -10.94 43.96 -16.46
N PRO A 179 -10.73 45.30 -16.39
CA PRO A 179 -9.87 46.22 -17.19
C PRO A 179 -9.00 47.21 -16.36
N GLN A 180 -8.41 48.21 -17.04
CA GLN A 180 -7.73 49.40 -16.48
C GLN A 180 -8.69 50.62 -16.54
N ALA A 181 -8.40 51.90 -16.20
CA ALA A 181 -7.21 52.72 -15.88
C ALA A 181 -7.70 53.98 -15.07
N PRO A 182 -7.01 55.16 -14.95
CA PRO A 182 -5.61 55.55 -15.24
C PRO A 182 -4.92 56.43 -14.14
N LEU A 183 -3.67 56.84 -14.41
CA LEU A 183 -2.98 58.11 -14.02
C LEU A 183 -3.14 58.72 -12.61
N HIS A 184 -1.98 58.99 -11.99
CA HIS A 184 -1.61 60.37 -11.59
C HIS A 184 -0.14 60.65 -11.97
N ASP A 185 0.13 61.91 -12.31
CA ASP A 185 1.45 62.50 -12.59
C ASP A 185 1.79 63.44 -11.42
N ASP A 186 3.07 63.56 -11.07
CA ASP A 186 3.57 64.61 -10.19
C ASP A 186 5.05 64.86 -10.51
N THR A 187 5.29 65.92 -11.29
CA THR A 187 6.59 66.23 -11.90
C THR A 187 7.32 67.35 -11.15
N VAL A 188 8.50 67.07 -10.57
CA VAL A 188 9.45 68.11 -10.14
C VAL A 188 10.90 67.77 -10.52
N VAL A 189 11.49 68.71 -11.26
CA VAL A 189 12.85 68.84 -11.82
C VAL A 189 13.06 70.39 -11.88
N PRO A 190 14.26 71.02 -11.71
CA PRO A 190 15.63 70.55 -12.00
C PRO A 190 16.73 70.95 -10.97
N ALA A 191 18.00 70.79 -11.41
CA ALA A 191 19.20 71.61 -11.09
C ALA A 191 20.02 71.24 -9.83
N ASP A 192 21.36 71.46 -9.78
CA ASP A 192 22.21 72.17 -10.75
C ASP A 192 23.66 71.60 -10.94
N ARG A 193 24.39 72.20 -11.89
CA ARG A 193 25.81 72.06 -12.34
C ARG A 193 26.85 71.75 -11.23
N ASP A 194 27.94 71.00 -11.45
CA ASP A 194 29.11 71.30 -12.32
C ASP A 194 29.79 69.99 -12.81
N ALA A 195 30.36 69.86 -14.02
CA ALA A 195 31.45 70.58 -14.70
C ALA A 195 32.88 70.19 -14.22
N GLY A 196 33.67 69.51 -15.08
CA GLY A 196 35.03 69.06 -14.69
C GLY A 196 35.73 68.02 -15.58
N VAL A 197 35.90 68.29 -16.89
CA VAL A 197 36.75 67.49 -17.80
C VAL A 197 37.69 68.46 -18.53
N PRO A 198 39.03 68.35 -18.40
CA PRO A 198 39.84 67.77 -19.50
C PRO A 198 41.16 67.07 -19.09
N GLY A 199 41.77 66.35 -20.04
CA GLY A 199 43.11 65.71 -19.90
C GLY A 199 43.08 64.23 -20.34
N ALA A 200 43.24 63.82 -21.60
CA ALA A 200 44.21 64.13 -22.67
C ALA A 200 45.45 63.21 -22.66
N LEU A 201 45.61 62.49 -23.78
CA LEU A 201 46.84 61.89 -24.33
C LEU A 201 47.72 61.00 -23.43
N LEU A 202 47.66 59.67 -23.68
CA LEU A 202 48.77 58.91 -24.26
C LEU A 202 48.26 57.64 -24.95
#